data_AF-A0A8H7WIK8-F1
#
_entry.id   AF-A0A8H7WIK8-F1
#
_cell.length_a   1.000
_cell.length_b   1.000
_cell.length_c   1.000
_cell.angle_alpha   90.00
_cell.angle_beta   90.00
_cell.angle_gamma   90.00
#
_symmetry.space_group_name_H-M   'P 1'
#
loop_
_entity.id
_entity.type
_entity.pdbx_description
1 polymer ?
#
loop_
_entity_poly.entity_id
_entity_poly.type
_entity_poly.pdbx_seq_one_letter_code
_entity_poly.pdbx_strand_id
1 'polypeptide(L)'
;MSLDLEFIFSRSPDPLNAKHPRDNGAPQPSTATVAASKRYSQESDNIQHLQKHCLYNSLGDMISLRVGPDSVLLSVHRDVLLSASPGLAKMCKPFRATEDCIIFLLDQCPDTLRSLCYWMYHNEICISHAIEHRSSDHSDPEHTTTGLFVKLWIASDKFSMPRLMNHTIDVLLSRAKTMDLVRLARYIYSKTKRGSNLRKLLVKVVSSRFDADDLDEYRDWISENFLLDLAKAAFLDRDQGFNRFRDRKPLQEEFCTNFHVHEKGAARCEVMKGYIVADEGRP
;
A
#
# COMPACT_ATOMS: atom_id res chain seq x y z
N MET A 1 -7.56 -60.69 3.75
CA MET A 1 -6.36 -60.48 2.91
C MET A 1 -5.84 -59.09 3.30
N SER A 2 -5.06 -58.90 4.37
CA SER A 2 -3.67 -59.37 4.62
C SER A 2 -2.80 -59.06 3.39
N LEU A 3 -1.75 -58.23 3.46
CA LEU A 3 -0.73 -58.08 4.51
C LEU A 3 -0.19 -56.64 4.64
N ASP A 4 0.14 -56.32 5.89
CA ASP A 4 1.10 -55.32 6.33
C ASP A 4 2.53 -55.58 5.83
N LEU A 5 3.35 -54.52 5.78
CA LEU A 5 4.76 -54.59 6.18
C LEU A 5 5.30 -53.18 6.53
N GLU A 6 5.44 -52.98 7.84
CA GLU A 6 6.21 -51.94 8.52
C GLU A 6 7.73 -52.09 8.35
N PHE A 7 8.48 -51.19 9.02
CA PHE A 7 9.93 -51.17 9.39
C PHE A 7 10.82 -50.32 8.45
N ILE A 8 11.60 -49.30 8.89
CA ILE A 8 12.20 -49.00 10.20
C ILE A 8 12.36 -47.48 10.43
N PHE A 9 11.87 -46.97 11.57
CA PHE A 9 12.41 -45.78 12.26
C PHE A 9 13.34 -46.26 13.38
N SER A 10 14.58 -45.76 13.44
CA SER A 10 15.38 -45.72 14.67
C SER A 10 16.65 -44.90 14.50
N ARG A 11 16.72 -43.77 15.22
CA ARG A 11 17.75 -43.52 16.24
C ARG A 11 17.34 -42.30 17.07
N SER A 12 17.18 -42.56 18.36
CA SER A 12 16.97 -41.58 19.44
C SER A 12 18.33 -41.23 20.09
N PRO A 13 18.39 -40.33 21.08
CA PRO A 13 19.34 -39.23 21.15
C PRO A 13 20.49 -39.49 22.13
N ASP A 14 21.47 -38.57 22.18
CA ASP A 14 22.22 -38.36 23.43
C ASP A 14 22.54 -36.88 23.68
N PRO A 15 22.53 -36.44 24.96
CA PRO A 15 22.61 -35.04 25.36
C PRO A 15 24.00 -34.67 25.87
N LEU A 16 24.52 -33.51 25.47
CA LEU A 16 25.62 -32.86 26.19
C LEU A 16 25.32 -31.40 26.50
N ASN A 17 24.98 -31.27 27.77
CA ASN A 17 24.97 -30.12 28.67
C ASN A 17 26.21 -29.21 28.51
N ALA A 18 26.00 -27.92 28.25
CA ALA A 18 26.95 -26.86 28.59
C ALA A 18 26.21 -25.59 28.99
N LYS A 19 26.28 -25.29 30.30
CA LYS A 19 25.81 -24.07 30.94
C LYS A 19 26.69 -22.90 30.50
N HIS A 20 26.10 -21.81 30.00
CA HIS A 20 26.71 -20.48 30.00
C HIS A 20 25.74 -19.42 30.55
N PRO A 21 26.27 -18.38 31.20
CA PRO A 21 25.52 -17.49 32.08
C PRO A 21 24.68 -16.47 31.31
N ARG A 22 23.58 -16.07 31.95
CA ARG A 22 22.69 -14.98 31.56
C ARG A 22 23.45 -13.66 31.53
N ASP A 23 23.50 -13.03 30.36
CA ASP A 23 23.86 -11.64 30.21
C ASP A 23 22.59 -10.86 29.85
N ASN A 24 21.97 -10.26 30.88
CA ASN A 24 20.81 -9.37 30.74
C ASN A 24 21.32 -7.97 30.41
N GLY A 25 21.70 -7.76 29.15
CA GLY A 25 21.88 -6.43 28.57
C GLY A 25 20.75 -6.15 27.60
N ALA A 26 19.67 -5.50 28.06
CA ALA A 26 18.69 -4.94 27.13
C ALA A 26 19.43 -3.91 26.25
N PRO A 27 19.41 -4.03 24.90
CA PRO A 27 20.09 -3.08 24.05
C PRO A 27 19.44 -1.71 24.23
N GLN A 28 20.23 -0.74 24.71
CA GLN A 28 19.79 0.65 24.71
C GLN A 28 19.52 1.07 23.27
N PRO A 29 18.37 1.70 22.97
CA PRO A 29 18.10 2.20 21.64
C PRO A 29 19.17 3.23 21.29
N SER A 30 19.86 3.01 20.17
CA SER A 30 20.87 3.92 19.64
C SER A 30 20.28 5.34 19.57
N THR A 31 21.11 6.36 19.84
CA THR A 31 20.72 7.79 19.75
C THR A 31 20.06 8.16 18.42
N ALA A 32 20.41 7.45 17.33
CA ALA A 32 19.75 7.55 16.03
C ALA A 32 18.28 7.10 16.04
N THR A 33 17.96 6.01 16.75
CA THR A 33 16.60 5.46 16.88
C THR A 33 15.69 6.38 17.71
N VAL A 34 16.24 7.02 18.74
CA VAL A 34 15.51 7.99 19.58
C VAL A 34 15.25 9.30 18.80
N ALA A 35 16.21 9.77 18.02
CA ALA A 35 16.06 10.95 17.18
C ALA A 35 15.06 10.74 16.02
N ALA A 36 15.07 9.55 15.39
CA ALA A 36 14.12 9.13 14.36
C ALA A 36 12.68 9.08 14.87
N SER A 37 12.46 8.43 16.01
CA SER A 37 11.13 8.34 16.64
C SER A 37 10.60 9.73 17.01
N LYS A 38 11.45 10.63 17.49
CA LYS A 38 11.07 12.02 17.82
C LYS A 38 10.69 12.84 16.59
N ARG A 39 11.36 12.66 15.45
CA ARG A 39 11.02 13.34 14.18
C ARG A 39 9.73 12.82 13.57
N TYR A 40 9.48 11.52 13.63
CA TYR A 40 8.22 10.91 13.17
C TYR A 40 7.02 11.45 13.95
N SER A 41 7.11 11.52 15.28
CA SER A 41 6.07 12.14 16.11
C SER A 41 5.86 13.61 15.71
N GLN A 42 6.94 14.37 15.51
CA GLN A 42 6.84 15.79 15.18
C GLN A 42 6.23 16.08 13.80
N GLU A 43 6.51 15.25 12.78
CA GLU A 43 5.91 15.40 11.45
C GLU A 43 4.43 15.00 11.48
N SER A 44 4.09 13.89 12.15
CA SER A 44 2.71 13.47 12.39
C SER A 44 1.89 14.55 13.12
N ASP A 45 2.46 15.11 14.18
CA ASP A 45 1.82 16.16 14.99
C ASP A 45 1.58 17.44 14.19
N ASN A 46 2.55 17.86 13.35
CA ASN A 46 2.39 19.01 12.47
C ASN A 46 1.26 18.83 11.45
N ILE A 47 1.12 17.62 10.88
CA ILE A 47 0.06 17.32 9.91
C ILE A 47 -1.30 17.30 10.59
N GLN A 48 -1.42 16.63 11.75
CA GLN A 48 -2.66 16.62 12.52
C GLN A 48 -3.06 18.03 12.97
N HIS A 49 -2.09 18.87 13.34
CA HIS A 49 -2.36 20.26 13.70
C HIS A 49 -2.88 21.08 12.52
N LEU A 50 -2.29 20.91 11.33
CA LEU A 50 -2.76 21.56 10.10
C LEU A 50 -4.19 21.11 9.73
N GLN A 51 -4.48 19.81 9.84
CA GLN A 51 -5.82 19.25 9.59
C GLN A 51 -6.86 19.81 10.57
N LYS A 52 -6.55 19.85 11.87
CA LYS A 52 -7.44 20.43 12.89
C LYS A 52 -7.77 21.89 12.61
N HIS A 53 -6.76 22.67 12.17
CA HIS A 53 -6.96 24.07 11.80
C HIS A 53 -7.84 24.22 10.55
N CYS A 54 -7.62 23.41 9.50
CA CYS A 54 -8.49 23.38 8.31
C CYS A 54 -9.94 23.01 8.66
N LEU A 55 -10.15 22.04 9.56
CA LEU A 55 -11.50 21.65 10.01
C LEU A 55 -12.21 22.80 10.70
N TYR A 56 -11.54 23.46 11.65
CA TYR A 56 -12.12 24.56 12.41
C TYR A 56 -12.59 25.72 11.51
N ASN A 57 -11.84 26.02 10.44
CA ASN A 57 -12.17 27.12 9.54
C ASN A 57 -13.27 26.79 8.51
N SER A 58 -13.57 25.50 8.31
CA SER A 58 -14.48 25.02 7.26
C SER A 58 -15.72 24.28 7.79
N LEU A 59 -16.06 24.44 9.07
CA LEU A 59 -17.18 23.73 9.73
C LEU A 59 -18.54 23.83 9.00
N GLY A 60 -18.72 24.83 8.14
CA GLY A 60 -19.93 25.01 7.32
C GLY A 60 -19.73 24.86 5.81
N ASP A 61 -18.50 24.63 5.32
CA ASP A 61 -18.18 24.61 3.89
C ASP A 61 -17.80 23.19 3.46
N MET A 62 -18.76 22.51 2.84
CA MET A 62 -18.67 21.11 2.44
C MET A 62 -18.69 20.97 0.92
N ILE A 63 -17.79 20.13 0.41
CA ILE A 63 -17.81 19.65 -0.97
C ILE A 63 -18.44 18.26 -0.98
N SER A 64 -19.38 18.05 -1.90
CA SER A 64 -19.99 16.76 -2.14
C SER A 64 -19.27 16.02 -3.28
N LEU A 65 -18.88 14.77 -3.03
CA LEU A 65 -18.30 13.86 -4.01
C LEU A 65 -19.36 12.83 -4.39
N ARG A 66 -19.73 12.76 -5.67
CA ARG A 66 -20.66 11.77 -6.20
C ARG A 66 -19.88 10.64 -6.87
N VAL A 67 -19.86 9.46 -6.24
CA VAL A 67 -18.90 8.39 -6.55
C VAL A 67 -19.59 7.14 -7.11
N GLY A 68 -18.99 6.59 -8.17
CA GLY A 68 -19.42 5.32 -8.77
C GLY A 68 -20.75 5.39 -9.53
N PRO A 69 -21.18 4.27 -10.13
CA PRO A 69 -22.42 4.19 -10.90
C PRO A 69 -23.65 4.43 -10.02
N ASP A 70 -23.63 3.94 -8.79
CA ASP A 70 -24.71 4.11 -7.81
C ASP A 70 -24.77 5.51 -7.20
N SER A 71 -23.86 6.41 -7.63
CA SER A 71 -23.86 7.82 -7.25
C SER A 71 -23.84 8.05 -5.74
N VAL A 72 -23.04 7.25 -5.02
CA VAL A 72 -22.83 7.37 -3.57
C VAL A 72 -22.31 8.77 -3.25
N LEU A 73 -22.99 9.48 -2.34
CA LEU A 73 -22.59 10.82 -1.93
C LEU A 73 -21.65 10.74 -0.72
N LEU A 74 -20.48 11.36 -0.84
CA LEU A 74 -19.56 11.56 0.28
C LEU A 74 -19.37 13.07 0.48
N SER A 75 -19.39 13.55 1.72
CA SER A 75 -19.20 14.97 2.01
C SER A 75 -17.85 15.18 2.70
N VAL A 76 -17.06 16.13 2.20
CA VAL A 76 -15.72 16.45 2.71
C VAL A 76 -15.63 17.95 2.95
N HIS A 77 -14.99 18.34 4.04
CA HIS A 77 -14.75 19.76 4.34
C HIS A 77 -13.85 20.38 3.27
N ARG A 78 -14.26 21.54 2.75
CA ARG A 78 -13.61 22.20 1.63
C ARG A 78 -12.11 22.39 1.87
N ASP A 79 -11.74 22.98 3.01
CA ASP A 79 -10.33 23.28 3.30
C ASP A 79 -9.47 22.02 3.45
N VAL A 80 -10.05 20.93 3.98
CA VAL A 80 -9.38 19.63 4.06
C VAL A 80 -9.09 19.08 2.67
N LEU A 81 -10.10 19.09 1.77
CA LEU A 81 -9.95 18.61 0.40
C LEU A 81 -8.94 19.45 -0.38
N LEU A 82 -9.06 20.79 -0.29
CA LEU A 82 -8.18 21.71 -1.00
C LEU A 82 -6.73 21.60 -0.54
N SER A 83 -6.50 21.39 0.76
CA SER A 83 -5.17 21.19 1.33
C SER A 83 -4.58 19.83 0.95
N ALA A 84 -5.37 18.76 1.03
CA ALA A 84 -4.87 17.40 0.86
C ALA A 84 -4.71 16.98 -0.61
N SER A 85 -5.51 17.54 -1.52
CA SER A 85 -5.57 17.10 -2.92
C SER A 85 -5.59 18.26 -3.92
N PRO A 86 -4.42 18.61 -4.49
CA PRO A 86 -4.34 19.57 -5.59
C PRO A 86 -5.16 19.14 -6.83
N GLY A 87 -5.30 17.83 -7.07
CA GLY A 87 -6.09 17.31 -8.19
C GLY A 87 -7.59 17.55 -8.00
N LEU A 88 -8.14 17.21 -6.83
CA LEU A 88 -9.55 17.47 -6.52
C LEU A 88 -9.82 18.98 -6.37
N ALA A 89 -8.86 19.75 -5.84
CA ALA A 89 -8.95 21.20 -5.77
C ALA A 89 -9.18 21.85 -7.13
N LYS A 90 -8.49 21.38 -8.18
CA LYS A 90 -8.69 21.87 -9.56
C LYS A 90 -10.07 21.53 -10.12
N MET A 91 -10.73 20.49 -9.61
CA MET A 91 -12.09 20.12 -10.00
C MET A 91 -13.15 21.01 -9.35
N CYS A 92 -12.79 21.71 -8.27
CA CYS A 92 -13.61 22.75 -7.67
C CYS A 92 -13.57 23.97 -8.61
N LYS A 93 -14.56 24.11 -9.50
CA LYS A 93 -14.72 25.31 -10.32
C LYS A 93 -14.80 26.56 -9.42
N PRO A 94 -14.36 27.75 -9.88
CA PRO A 94 -14.54 28.99 -9.13
C PRO A 94 -16.05 29.22 -8.95
N PHE A 95 -16.51 28.92 -7.74
CA PHE A 95 -17.91 28.80 -7.43
C PHE A 95 -18.49 30.19 -7.14
N ARG A 96 -19.59 30.57 -7.79
CA ARG A 96 -20.38 31.74 -7.38
C ARG A 96 -21.18 31.31 -6.15
N ALA A 97 -21.09 32.09 -5.08
CA ALA A 97 -21.27 31.73 -3.66
C ALA A 97 -22.63 31.16 -3.19
N THR A 98 -23.45 30.52 -4.03
CA THR A 98 -24.85 30.18 -3.68
C THR A 98 -25.30 28.75 -3.98
N GLU A 99 -24.49 27.89 -4.58
CA GLU A 99 -24.85 26.47 -4.76
C GLU A 99 -23.81 25.53 -4.12
N ASP A 100 -24.22 24.31 -3.80
CA ASP A 100 -23.31 23.30 -3.24
C ASP A 100 -22.30 22.85 -4.31
N CYS A 101 -21.01 22.74 -3.96
CA CYS A 101 -20.00 22.23 -4.88
C CYS A 101 -20.07 20.70 -4.96
N ILE A 102 -20.42 20.17 -6.14
CA ILE A 102 -20.49 18.72 -6.41
C ILE A 102 -19.42 18.30 -7.42
N ILE A 103 -18.56 17.35 -7.03
CA ILE A 103 -17.57 16.72 -7.89
C ILE A 103 -18.06 15.32 -8.29
N PHE A 104 -18.11 15.05 -9.59
CA PHE A 104 -18.55 13.75 -10.13
C PHE A 104 -17.35 12.83 -10.41
N LEU A 105 -17.33 11.68 -9.74
CA LEU A 105 -16.27 10.66 -9.78
C LEU A 105 -16.87 9.29 -10.14
N LEU A 106 -17.53 9.22 -11.30
CA LEU A 106 -18.30 8.05 -11.73
C LEU A 106 -17.44 6.82 -12.04
N ASP A 107 -16.16 7.02 -12.35
CA ASP A 107 -15.19 5.96 -12.65
C ASP A 107 -14.47 5.42 -11.40
N GLN A 108 -14.84 5.89 -10.21
CA GLN A 108 -14.19 5.52 -8.96
C GLN A 108 -15.05 4.59 -8.10
N CYS A 109 -14.39 3.70 -7.37
CA CYS A 109 -15.02 2.82 -6.41
C CYS A 109 -15.36 3.60 -5.12
N PRO A 110 -16.59 3.50 -4.57
CA PRO A 110 -16.96 4.14 -3.31
C PRO A 110 -16.03 3.80 -2.14
N ASP A 111 -15.61 2.54 -2.02
CA ASP A 111 -14.70 2.09 -0.94
C ASP A 111 -13.33 2.78 -1.03
N THR A 112 -12.80 2.93 -2.25
CA THR A 112 -11.54 3.66 -2.48
C THR A 112 -11.66 5.12 -2.04
N LEU A 113 -12.78 5.77 -2.36
CA LEU A 113 -12.96 7.19 -2.01
C LEU A 113 -13.26 7.39 -0.52
N ARG A 114 -13.95 6.46 0.14
CA ARG A 114 -14.09 6.49 1.61
C ARG A 114 -12.72 6.40 2.29
N SER A 115 -11.87 5.46 1.86
CA SER A 115 -10.52 5.31 2.41
C SER A 115 -9.65 6.55 2.14
N LEU A 116 -9.72 7.12 0.94
CA LEU A 116 -9.05 8.36 0.59
C LEU A 116 -9.54 9.53 1.45
N CYS A 117 -10.85 9.68 1.62
CA CYS A 117 -11.43 10.72 2.47
C CYS A 117 -10.94 10.56 3.90
N TYR A 118 -11.05 9.36 4.48
CA TYR A 118 -10.53 9.09 5.82
C TYR A 118 -9.06 9.48 5.94
N TRP A 119 -8.24 9.14 4.95
CA TRP A 119 -6.83 9.53 4.94
C TRP A 119 -6.61 11.05 4.92
N MET A 120 -7.46 11.83 4.24
CA MET A 120 -7.38 13.30 4.26
C MET A 120 -7.58 13.88 5.66
N TYR A 121 -8.42 13.24 6.50
CA TYR A 121 -8.68 13.67 7.87
C TYR A 121 -7.64 13.17 8.87
N HIS A 122 -7.17 11.92 8.70
CA HIS A 122 -6.43 11.22 9.75
C HIS A 122 -4.97 10.90 9.37
N ASN A 123 -4.58 11.11 8.10
CA ASN A 123 -3.29 10.70 7.55
C ASN A 123 -3.03 9.18 7.68
N GLU A 124 -4.09 8.40 7.83
CA GLU A 124 -4.12 6.95 8.01
C GLU A 124 -4.97 6.28 6.92
N ILE A 125 -4.51 5.15 6.38
CA ILE A 125 -5.35 4.35 5.48
C ILE A 125 -6.26 3.53 6.38
N CYS A 126 -7.56 3.71 6.20
CA CYS A 126 -8.59 2.93 6.89
C CYS A 126 -9.42 2.16 5.87
N ILE A 127 -9.71 0.91 6.19
CA ILE A 127 -10.63 0.06 5.43
C ILE A 127 -11.63 -0.56 6.40
N SER A 128 -12.75 -1.08 5.90
CA SER A 128 -13.70 -1.78 6.76
C SER A 128 -13.38 -3.26 6.89
N HIS A 129 -13.89 -3.89 7.96
CA HIS A 129 -13.83 -5.34 8.14
C HIS A 129 -14.40 -6.11 6.92
N ALA A 130 -15.48 -5.59 6.32
CA ALA A 130 -16.07 -6.18 5.14
C ALA A 130 -15.10 -6.22 3.95
N ILE A 131 -14.12 -5.31 3.87
CA ILE A 131 -13.08 -5.28 2.83
C ILE A 131 -11.87 -6.15 3.23
N GLU A 132 -11.46 -6.12 4.49
CA GLU A 132 -10.34 -6.94 4.99
C GLU A 132 -10.62 -8.44 4.82
N HIS A 133 -11.87 -8.86 5.04
CA HIS A 133 -12.30 -10.25 4.92
C HIS A 133 -12.76 -10.65 3.50
N ARG A 134 -12.67 -9.77 2.49
CA ARG A 134 -12.95 -10.18 1.10
C ARG A 134 -11.90 -11.21 0.69
N SER A 135 -12.35 -12.47 0.63
CA SER A 135 -11.51 -13.59 0.22
C SER A 135 -10.84 -13.27 -1.12
N SER A 136 -9.63 -13.78 -1.30
CA SER A 136 -8.95 -13.85 -2.60
C SER A 136 -9.61 -14.85 -3.56
N ASP A 137 -10.76 -15.41 -3.21
CA ASP A 137 -11.55 -16.34 -4.01
C ASP A 137 -11.94 -15.75 -5.39
N HIS A 138 -11.05 -16.09 -6.31
CA HIS A 138 -11.14 -16.42 -7.72
C HIS A 138 -11.92 -15.59 -8.75
N SER A 139 -12.97 -14.82 -8.47
CA SER A 139 -13.69 -14.17 -9.59
C SER A 139 -13.13 -12.80 -9.99
N ASP A 140 -12.84 -11.91 -9.04
CA ASP A 140 -12.39 -10.55 -9.35
C ASP A 140 -11.28 -10.03 -8.40
N PRO A 141 -10.02 -9.97 -8.86
CA PRO A 141 -8.92 -9.48 -8.03
C PRO A 141 -9.08 -8.00 -7.65
N GLU A 142 -9.85 -7.21 -8.41
CA GLU A 142 -10.08 -5.80 -8.13
C GLU A 142 -11.01 -5.56 -6.93
N HIS A 143 -11.78 -6.57 -6.51
CA HIS A 143 -12.69 -6.51 -5.36
C HIS A 143 -12.08 -7.08 -4.07
N THR A 144 -10.78 -7.34 -4.06
CA THR A 144 -10.03 -7.77 -2.87
C THR A 144 -9.47 -6.59 -2.08
N THR A 145 -8.96 -6.83 -0.88
CA THR A 145 -8.19 -5.84 -0.10
C THR A 145 -7.00 -5.29 -0.89
N THR A 146 -6.27 -6.17 -1.59
CA THR A 146 -5.17 -5.78 -2.49
C THR A 146 -5.65 -4.91 -3.64
N GLY A 147 -6.78 -5.28 -4.25
CA GLY A 147 -7.44 -4.50 -5.29
C GLY A 147 -7.80 -3.09 -4.82
N LEU A 148 -8.30 -2.96 -3.58
CA LEU A 148 -8.58 -1.66 -2.97
C LEU A 148 -7.31 -0.81 -2.86
N PHE A 149 -6.21 -1.35 -2.33
CA PHE A 149 -4.96 -0.58 -2.21
C PHE A 149 -4.39 -0.19 -3.57
N VAL A 150 -4.45 -1.07 -4.57
CA VAL A 150 -4.06 -0.72 -5.95
C VAL A 150 -4.91 0.42 -6.50
N LYS A 151 -6.24 0.35 -6.32
CA LYS A 151 -7.17 1.43 -6.70
C LYS A 151 -6.87 2.73 -5.95
N LEU A 152 -6.54 2.66 -4.65
CA LEU A 152 -6.19 3.81 -3.83
C LEU A 152 -4.91 4.49 -4.34
N TRP A 153 -3.90 3.72 -4.72
CA TRP A 153 -2.68 4.26 -5.32
C TRP A 153 -2.99 4.98 -6.64
N ILE A 154 -3.79 4.37 -7.52
CA ILE A 154 -4.18 4.94 -8.81
C ILE A 154 -5.00 6.23 -8.62
N ALA A 155 -5.96 6.24 -7.70
CA ALA A 155 -6.73 7.42 -7.34
C ALA A 155 -5.81 8.53 -6.82
N SER A 156 -4.82 8.18 -5.99
CA SER A 156 -3.86 9.14 -5.43
C SER A 156 -2.98 9.78 -6.49
N ASP A 157 -2.51 9.02 -7.50
CA ASP A 157 -1.78 9.58 -8.65
C ASP A 157 -2.69 10.53 -9.45
N LYS A 158 -3.94 10.10 -9.75
CA LYS A 158 -4.95 10.91 -10.45
C LYS A 158 -5.23 12.24 -9.73
N PHE A 159 -5.30 12.20 -8.40
CA PHE A 159 -5.63 13.36 -7.57
C PHE A 159 -4.40 14.12 -7.05
N SER A 160 -3.20 13.79 -7.54
CA SER A 160 -1.94 14.46 -7.19
C SER A 160 -1.63 14.42 -5.68
N MET A 161 -1.78 13.25 -5.06
CA MET A 161 -1.59 13.02 -3.61
C MET A 161 -0.36 12.12 -3.35
N PRO A 162 0.88 12.61 -3.55
CA PRO A 162 2.09 11.78 -3.45
C PRO A 162 2.28 11.13 -2.08
N ARG A 163 1.86 11.81 -1.01
CA ARG A 163 1.94 11.26 0.36
C ARG A 163 1.05 10.03 0.55
N LEU A 164 -0.14 10.02 -0.05
CA LEU A 164 -1.03 8.85 -0.04
C LEU A 164 -0.52 7.74 -0.97
N MET A 165 0.10 8.09 -2.11
CA MET A 165 0.78 7.11 -2.96
C MET A 165 1.87 6.35 -2.17
N ASN A 166 2.71 7.07 -1.43
CA ASN A 166 3.78 6.49 -0.61
C ASN A 166 3.21 5.59 0.49
N HIS A 167 2.18 6.06 1.20
CA HIS A 167 1.50 5.27 2.23
C HIS A 167 0.91 3.98 1.65
N THR A 168 0.30 4.06 0.47
CA THR A 168 -0.29 2.89 -0.18
C THR A 168 0.78 1.88 -0.60
N ILE A 169 1.95 2.35 -1.06
CA ILE A 169 3.11 1.49 -1.32
C ILE A 169 3.57 0.79 -0.04
N ASP A 170 3.64 1.49 1.09
CA ASP A 170 4.04 0.89 2.37
C ASP A 170 3.10 -0.25 2.78
N VAL A 171 1.79 -0.02 2.65
CA VAL A 171 0.77 -1.03 2.94
C VAL A 171 0.92 -2.25 2.02
N LEU A 172 1.08 -2.03 0.70
CA LEU A 172 1.29 -3.11 -0.27
C LEU A 172 2.58 -3.89 0.03
N LEU A 173 3.67 -3.21 0.40
CA LEU A 173 4.94 -3.83 0.77
C LEU A 173 4.82 -4.65 2.05
N SER A 174 4.13 -4.14 3.07
CA SER A 174 3.91 -4.84 4.34
C SER A 174 3.16 -6.16 4.15
N ARG A 175 2.32 -6.24 3.12
CA ARG A 175 1.52 -7.42 2.76
C ARG A 175 2.03 -8.15 1.51
N ALA A 176 3.19 -7.79 0.98
CA ALA A 176 3.71 -8.33 -0.28
C ALA A 176 3.94 -9.85 -0.26
N LYS A 177 4.03 -10.48 0.93
CA LYS A 177 4.13 -11.94 1.08
C LYS A 177 2.79 -12.67 0.96
N THR A 178 1.68 -12.01 1.33
CA THR A 178 0.35 -12.64 1.38
C THR A 178 -0.56 -12.19 0.24
N MET A 179 -0.20 -11.13 -0.47
CA MET A 179 -1.00 -10.61 -1.58
C MET A 179 -0.64 -11.25 -2.92
N ASP A 180 -1.67 -11.45 -3.74
CA ASP A 180 -1.56 -11.83 -5.14
C ASP A 180 -1.62 -10.58 -6.04
N LEU A 181 -0.48 -9.89 -6.15
CA LEU A 181 -0.36 -8.69 -7.00
C LEU A 181 -0.36 -9.04 -8.50
N VAL A 182 0.04 -10.26 -8.89
CA VAL A 182 0.18 -10.63 -10.30
C VAL A 182 -1.19 -10.68 -11.00
N ARG A 183 -2.25 -11.10 -10.30
CA ARG A 183 -3.63 -11.02 -10.82
C ARG A 183 -4.10 -9.61 -11.12
N LEU A 184 -3.48 -8.60 -10.51
CA LEU A 184 -3.77 -7.18 -10.78
C LEU A 184 -2.86 -6.59 -11.87
N ALA A 185 -1.94 -7.36 -12.46
CA ALA A 185 -0.94 -6.83 -13.39
C ALA A 185 -1.57 -6.14 -14.61
N ARG A 186 -2.55 -6.77 -15.28
CA ARG A 186 -3.28 -6.15 -16.40
C ARG A 186 -3.97 -4.85 -15.98
N TYR A 187 -4.63 -4.84 -14.83
CA TYR A 187 -5.29 -3.65 -14.30
C TYR A 187 -4.28 -2.52 -14.04
N ILE A 188 -3.21 -2.80 -13.29
CA ILE A 188 -2.13 -1.85 -12.96
C ILE A 188 -1.52 -1.26 -14.25
N TYR A 189 -1.22 -2.10 -15.23
CA TYR A 189 -0.62 -1.64 -16.49
C TYR A 189 -1.60 -0.83 -17.35
N SER A 190 -2.90 -1.14 -17.30
CA SER A 190 -3.93 -0.35 -18.02
C SER A 190 -4.19 1.02 -17.39
N LYS A 191 -3.95 1.19 -16.07
CA LYS A 191 -4.33 2.39 -15.32
C LYS A 191 -3.16 3.29 -14.91
N THR A 192 -1.92 2.88 -15.13
CA THR A 192 -0.74 3.65 -14.72
C THR A 192 0.16 3.98 -15.91
N LYS A 193 0.96 5.04 -15.80
CA LYS A 193 1.98 5.38 -16.80
C LYS A 193 3.21 4.47 -16.72
N ARG A 194 3.98 4.37 -17.82
CA ARG A 194 5.26 3.67 -17.84
C ARG A 194 6.21 4.25 -16.78
N GLY A 195 6.91 3.37 -16.06
CA GLY A 195 7.85 3.76 -15.01
C GLY A 195 7.20 4.22 -13.70
N SER A 196 5.88 4.08 -13.53
CA SER A 196 5.21 4.34 -12.25
C SER A 196 5.77 3.46 -11.13
N ASN A 197 5.78 4.00 -9.90
CA ASN A 197 6.31 3.25 -8.76
C ASN A 197 5.47 2.00 -8.44
N LEU A 198 4.17 2.00 -8.76
CA LEU A 198 3.33 0.80 -8.62
C LEU A 198 3.74 -0.32 -9.59
N ARG A 199 4.08 0.00 -10.85
CA ARG A 199 4.62 -1.01 -11.80
C ARG A 199 5.97 -1.54 -11.33
N LYS A 200 6.87 -0.67 -10.85
CA LYS A 200 8.17 -1.08 -10.29
C LYS A 200 7.99 -2.01 -9.09
N LEU A 201 7.04 -1.70 -8.20
CA LEU A 201 6.71 -2.53 -7.04
C LEU A 201 6.23 -3.91 -7.49
N LEU A 202 5.27 -3.98 -8.42
CA LEU A 202 4.77 -5.25 -8.97
C LEU A 202 5.91 -6.11 -9.53
N VAL A 203 6.77 -5.53 -10.37
CA VAL A 203 7.94 -6.23 -10.93
C VAL A 203 8.86 -6.74 -9.83
N LYS A 204 9.15 -5.92 -8.81
CA LYS A 204 10.02 -6.32 -7.70
C LYS A 204 9.42 -7.46 -6.87
N VAL A 205 8.13 -7.38 -6.53
CA VAL A 205 7.44 -8.41 -5.75
C VAL A 205 7.42 -9.73 -6.53
N VAL A 206 7.00 -9.70 -7.79
CA VAL A 206 6.90 -10.92 -8.63
C VAL A 206 8.27 -11.52 -8.86
N SER A 207 9.28 -10.74 -9.28
CA SER A 207 10.65 -11.27 -9.47
C SER A 207 11.28 -11.86 -8.20
N SER A 208 10.85 -11.43 -7.01
CA SER A 208 11.35 -11.98 -5.75
C SER A 208 10.63 -13.25 -5.26
N ARG A 209 9.50 -13.59 -5.87
CA ARG A 209 8.59 -14.64 -5.37
C ARG A 209 8.29 -15.73 -6.39
N PHE A 210 8.31 -15.40 -7.68
CA PHE A 210 7.84 -16.26 -8.75
C PHE A 210 9.03 -16.86 -9.49
N ASP A 211 8.97 -18.16 -9.76
CA ASP A 211 9.80 -18.81 -10.75
C ASP A 211 9.10 -18.89 -12.12
N ALA A 212 9.66 -19.68 -13.03
CA ALA A 212 9.13 -19.81 -14.39
C ALA A 212 7.77 -20.54 -14.41
N ASP A 213 7.57 -21.53 -13.53
CA ASP A 213 6.35 -22.33 -13.47
C ASP A 213 5.22 -21.49 -12.89
N ASP A 214 5.50 -20.70 -11.84
CA ASP A 214 4.55 -19.74 -11.30
C ASP A 214 4.12 -18.73 -12.38
N LEU A 215 5.04 -18.21 -13.19
CA LEU A 215 4.68 -17.26 -14.25
C LEU A 215 3.80 -17.87 -15.34
N ASP A 216 3.97 -19.16 -15.68
CA ASP A 216 3.12 -19.84 -16.65
C ASP A 216 1.69 -20.04 -16.11
N GLU A 217 1.54 -20.34 -14.81
CA GLU A 217 0.22 -20.46 -14.16
C GLU A 217 -0.59 -19.15 -14.27
N TYR A 218 0.09 -18.00 -14.19
CA TYR A 218 -0.54 -16.68 -14.25
C TYR A 218 -0.54 -16.04 -15.64
N ARG A 219 -0.20 -16.77 -16.71
CA ARG A 219 -0.02 -16.20 -18.07
C ARG A 219 -1.18 -15.34 -18.56
N ASP A 220 -2.43 -15.67 -18.22
CA ASP A 220 -3.62 -14.95 -18.67
C ASP A 220 -3.80 -13.58 -17.99
N TRP A 221 -3.16 -13.40 -16.83
CA TRP A 221 -3.16 -12.17 -16.03
C TRP A 221 -1.97 -11.26 -16.33
N ILE A 222 -0.98 -11.77 -17.04
CA ILE A 222 0.26 -11.07 -17.36
C ILE A 222 0.10 -10.34 -18.70
N SER A 223 0.44 -9.05 -18.72
CA SER A 223 0.45 -8.26 -19.96
C SER A 223 1.85 -8.26 -20.61
N GLU A 224 1.93 -8.06 -21.93
CA GLU A 224 3.20 -7.94 -22.65
C GLU A 224 4.12 -6.86 -22.05
N ASN A 225 3.55 -5.70 -21.71
CA ASN A 225 4.30 -4.62 -21.07
C ASN A 225 4.86 -5.02 -19.70
N PHE A 226 4.15 -5.86 -18.95
CA PHE A 226 4.63 -6.40 -17.68
C PHE A 226 5.78 -7.38 -17.88
N LEU A 227 5.66 -8.32 -18.83
CA LEU A 227 6.75 -9.22 -19.19
C LEU A 227 8.01 -8.46 -19.63
N LEU A 228 7.85 -7.40 -20.42
CA LEU A 228 8.97 -6.58 -20.88
C LEU A 228 9.67 -5.88 -19.70
N ASP A 229 8.92 -5.34 -18.74
CA ASP A 229 9.52 -4.72 -17.56
C ASP A 229 10.17 -5.75 -16.62
N LEU A 230 9.60 -6.95 -16.50
CA LEU A 230 10.19 -8.07 -15.77
C LEU A 230 11.51 -8.53 -16.42
N ALA A 231 11.52 -8.68 -17.74
CA ALA A 231 12.73 -9.03 -18.50
C ALA A 231 13.82 -7.96 -18.33
N LYS A 232 13.47 -6.66 -18.45
CA LYS A 232 14.43 -5.56 -18.20
C LYS A 232 15.01 -5.62 -16.80
N ALA A 233 14.18 -5.85 -15.78
CA ALA A 233 14.67 -6.01 -14.41
C ALA A 233 15.64 -7.18 -14.29
N ALA A 234 15.33 -8.32 -14.92
CA ALA A 234 16.22 -9.48 -14.94
C ALA A 234 17.57 -9.20 -15.64
N PHE A 235 17.59 -8.38 -16.70
CA PHE A 235 18.84 -7.97 -17.37
C PHE A 235 19.65 -6.94 -16.59
N LEU A 236 19.00 -6.02 -15.88
CA LEU A 236 19.69 -5.05 -15.02
C LEU A 236 20.34 -5.71 -13.80
N ASP A 237 19.73 -6.79 -13.31
CA ASP A 237 20.23 -7.58 -12.18
C ASP A 237 21.20 -8.70 -12.61
N ARG A 238 21.60 -8.77 -13.89
CA ARG A 238 22.40 -9.86 -14.47
C ARG A 238 23.74 -10.09 -13.76
N ASP A 239 24.32 -9.03 -13.21
CA ASP A 239 25.61 -9.07 -12.51
C ASP A 239 25.51 -9.68 -11.09
N GLN A 240 24.29 -10.00 -10.60
CA GLN A 240 24.06 -10.55 -9.25
C GLN A 240 24.00 -12.10 -9.20
N GLY A 241 24.19 -12.80 -10.33
CA GLY A 241 24.35 -14.27 -10.37
C GLY A 241 23.07 -15.11 -10.13
N PHE A 242 23.24 -16.43 -9.89
CA PHE A 242 22.16 -17.42 -9.77
C PHE A 242 21.25 -17.24 -8.53
N ASN A 243 21.73 -16.55 -7.47
CA ASN A 243 20.94 -16.23 -6.27
C ASN A 243 20.02 -14.99 -6.46
N ARG A 244 19.81 -14.56 -7.71
CA ARG A 244 19.02 -13.38 -8.10
C ARG A 244 17.55 -13.33 -7.61
N PHE A 245 16.95 -14.49 -7.32
CA PHE A 245 15.51 -14.61 -6.99
C PHE A 245 15.22 -15.20 -5.61
N ARG A 246 16.23 -15.71 -4.91
CA ARG A 246 16.07 -16.28 -3.56
C ARG A 246 16.91 -15.47 -2.57
N ASP A 247 16.37 -15.27 -1.38
CA ASP A 247 17.08 -14.69 -0.22
C ASP A 247 17.48 -13.21 -0.32
N ARG A 248 16.81 -12.41 -1.17
CA ARG A 248 16.97 -10.95 -1.10
C ARG A 248 16.50 -10.44 0.27
N LYS A 249 17.36 -9.64 0.92
CA LYS A 249 17.02 -8.85 2.10
C LYS A 249 15.66 -8.17 1.95
N PRO A 250 14.89 -8.01 3.05
CA PRO A 250 13.51 -7.55 2.98
C PRO A 250 13.40 -6.26 2.15
N LEU A 251 12.29 -6.12 1.42
CA LEU A 251 11.93 -4.94 0.60
C LEU A 251 11.92 -3.60 1.38
N GLN A 252 12.24 -3.65 2.67
CA GLN A 252 12.31 -2.55 3.61
C GLN A 252 13.66 -1.80 3.54
N GLU A 253 14.75 -2.42 3.09
CA GLU A 253 15.98 -1.66 2.82
C GLU A 253 15.77 -0.83 1.53
N GLU A 254 15.97 0.48 1.61
CA GLU A 254 15.84 1.45 0.49
C GLU A 254 14.43 1.62 -0.11
N PHE A 255 13.37 1.13 0.56
CA PHE A 255 11.98 1.21 0.06
C PHE A 255 11.57 2.64 -0.38
N CYS A 256 11.92 3.63 0.44
CA CYS A 256 11.64 5.04 0.16
C CYS A 256 12.34 5.50 -1.12
N THR A 257 13.61 5.15 -1.30
CA THR A 257 14.39 5.56 -2.49
C THR A 257 13.83 4.94 -3.77
N ASN A 258 13.35 3.70 -3.67
CA ASN A 258 12.92 2.92 -4.83
C ASN A 258 11.46 3.16 -5.23
N PHE A 259 10.59 3.44 -4.26
CA PHE A 259 9.14 3.42 -4.48
C PHE A 259 8.39 4.67 -4.01
N HIS A 260 8.99 5.54 -3.20
CA HIS A 260 8.32 6.76 -2.76
C HIS A 260 8.61 7.94 -3.68
N VAL A 261 7.70 8.90 -3.69
CA VAL A 261 7.83 10.20 -4.35
C VAL A 261 7.91 11.27 -3.28
N HIS A 262 8.96 12.08 -3.33
CA HIS A 262 9.21 13.18 -2.41
C HIS A 262 9.41 14.47 -3.18
N GLU A 263 9.00 15.59 -2.58
CA GLU A 263 9.39 16.90 -3.09
C GLU A 263 10.91 17.09 -2.96
N LYS A 264 11.46 17.95 -3.82
CA LYS A 264 12.90 18.20 -3.82
C LYS A 264 13.32 18.77 -2.46
N GLY A 265 14.23 18.08 -1.78
CA GLY A 265 14.74 18.48 -0.47
C GLY A 265 13.95 17.95 0.72
N ALA A 266 12.82 17.25 0.51
CA ALA A 266 12.13 16.56 1.58
C ALA A 266 12.95 15.37 2.10
N ALA A 267 12.83 15.10 3.40
CA ALA A 267 13.47 13.95 4.03
C ALA A 267 12.88 12.64 3.48
N ARG A 268 13.71 11.59 3.51
CA ARG A 268 13.28 10.23 3.19
C ARG A 268 12.42 9.67 4.32
N CYS A 269 11.46 8.83 3.98
CA CYS A 269 10.71 8.05 4.95
C CYS A 269 11.64 7.08 5.68
N GLU A 270 11.62 7.12 7.01
CA GLU A 270 12.40 6.23 7.87
C GLU A 270 11.64 4.94 8.21
N VAL A 271 10.31 4.99 8.21
CA VAL A 271 9.43 3.88 8.65
C VAL A 271 8.29 3.71 7.65
N MET A 272 7.96 2.45 7.33
CA MET A 272 6.78 2.10 6.56
C MET A 272 5.52 2.26 7.40
N LYS A 273 4.46 2.82 6.81
CA LYS A 273 3.17 2.93 7.47
C LYS A 273 2.28 1.71 7.20
N GLY A 274 1.49 1.34 8.22
CA GLY A 274 0.45 0.32 8.11
C GLY A 274 -0.90 0.91 7.72
N TYR A 275 -1.96 0.13 7.89
CA TYR A 275 -3.34 0.60 7.75
C TYR A 275 -4.15 0.06 8.94
N ILE A 276 -5.33 0.65 9.15
CA ILE A 276 -6.25 0.23 10.20
C ILE A 276 -7.52 -0.37 9.59
N VAL A 277 -8.15 -1.24 10.36
CA VAL A 277 -9.46 -1.81 10.04
C VAL A 277 -10.46 -1.21 11.02
N ALA A 278 -11.49 -0.55 10.48
CA ALA A 278 -12.58 0.00 11.28
C ALA A 278 -13.73 -0.99 11.41
N ASP A 279 -14.25 -1.12 12.61
CA ASP A 279 -15.55 -1.73 12.88
C ASP A 279 -16.66 -0.87 12.27
N GLU A 280 -17.49 -1.46 11.41
CA GLU A 280 -18.69 -0.80 10.87
C GLU A 280 -19.83 -0.70 11.91
N GLY A 281 -19.49 -0.79 13.20
CA GLY A 281 -20.42 -0.60 14.30
C GLY A 281 -21.10 0.76 14.16
N ARG A 282 -22.42 0.74 13.92
CA ARG A 282 -23.25 1.96 13.81
C ARG A 282 -23.03 2.87 15.04
N PRO A 283 -23.12 4.20 14.85
CA PRO A 283 -23.08 5.16 15.95
C PRO A 283 -24.12 4.86 17.03
#